data_AF-A0A960NLD9-F1
#
_entry.id   AF-A0A960NLD9-F1
#
_cell.length_a   1.000
_cell.length_b   1.000
_cell.length_c   1.000
_cell.angle_alpha   90.00
_cell.angle_beta   90.00
_cell.angle_gamma   90.00
#
_symmetry.space_group_name_H-M   'P 1'
#
loop_
_entity.id
_entity.type
_entity.pdbx_description
1 polymer ?
#
loop_
_entity_poly.entity_id
_entity_poly.type
_entity_poly.pdbx_seq_one_letter_code
_entity_poly.pdbx_strand_id
1 'polypeptide(L)'
;MPGGIRGWALLFAFASLQPAYGVVITGMEWQVLFNLPDQSSSSGFSDDEFRLKLHLVERLAALGSNDVATLATYTFSGNESGAGRYLYEMDRALARGAWIRMIADSEVNAATTYSNNEDAQGRSLNQLAATYPARFTYVEDDSVYGIHHNKLGLFDYRPSGAGGTRCFVSS
;
A
#
# COMPACT_ATOMS: atom_id res chain seq x y z
N MET A 1 -8.77 -33.41 -52.84
CA MET A 1 -9.10 -31.96 -52.80
C MET A 1 -10.61 -31.82 -52.61
N PRO A 2 -11.14 -30.76 -51.97
CA PRO A 2 -10.93 -30.24 -50.62
C PRO A 2 -12.25 -30.21 -49.80
N GLY A 3 -12.19 -29.84 -48.50
CA GLY A 3 -13.33 -29.34 -47.71
C GLY A 3 -13.96 -30.37 -46.76
N GLY A 4 -14.20 -30.10 -45.47
CA GLY A 4 -14.17 -28.83 -44.77
C GLY A 4 -14.26 -29.03 -43.25
N ILE A 5 -13.71 -28.02 -42.56
CA ILE A 5 -14.06 -27.52 -41.23
C ILE A 5 -13.90 -28.53 -40.07
N ARG A 6 -12.69 -28.51 -39.51
CA ARG A 6 -12.40 -28.93 -38.13
C ARG A 6 -13.26 -28.09 -37.19
N GLY A 7 -14.25 -28.72 -36.57
CA GLY A 7 -15.03 -28.13 -35.48
C GLY A 7 -14.15 -27.95 -34.25
N TRP A 8 -13.46 -26.81 -34.18
CA TRP A 8 -12.90 -26.33 -32.93
C TRP A 8 -14.09 -25.94 -32.05
N ALA A 9 -14.42 -26.79 -31.08
CA ALA A 9 -15.31 -26.40 -30.00
C ALA A 9 -14.65 -25.20 -29.30
N LEU A 10 -15.21 -24.02 -29.55
CA LEU A 10 -15.00 -22.80 -28.77
C LEU A 10 -15.37 -23.12 -27.32
N LEU A 11 -14.39 -23.54 -26.53
CA LEU A 11 -14.40 -23.33 -25.09
C LEU A 11 -14.34 -21.81 -24.89
N PHE A 12 -15.52 -21.19 -24.83
CA PHE A 12 -15.68 -19.91 -24.16
C PHE A 12 -15.29 -20.13 -22.71
N ALA A 13 -13.99 -19.96 -22.42
CA ALA A 13 -13.54 -19.71 -21.07
C ALA A 13 -14.18 -18.39 -20.66
N PHE A 14 -15.31 -18.48 -19.96
CA PHE A 14 -15.73 -17.44 -19.04
C PHE A 14 -14.61 -17.33 -18.02
N ALA A 15 -13.60 -16.50 -18.30
CA ALA A 15 -12.77 -15.95 -17.27
C ALA A 15 -13.74 -15.22 -16.34
N SER A 16 -14.10 -15.87 -15.23
CA SER A 16 -14.90 -15.25 -14.20
C SER A 16 -14.15 -13.98 -13.78
N LEU A 17 -14.71 -12.82 -14.09
CA LEU A 17 -14.31 -11.53 -13.57
C LEU A 17 -14.50 -11.62 -12.06
N GLN A 18 -13.43 -11.97 -11.35
CA GLN A 18 -13.42 -12.02 -9.89
C GLN A 18 -13.27 -10.57 -9.40
N PRO A 19 -14.08 -10.11 -8.44
CA PRO A 19 -13.92 -8.79 -7.85
C PRO A 19 -12.53 -8.65 -7.20
N ALA A 20 -12.05 -7.41 -7.04
CA ALA A 20 -10.77 -7.09 -6.41
C ALA A 20 -10.75 -7.49 -4.93
N TYR A 21 -10.42 -8.75 -4.64
CA TYR A 21 -10.25 -9.21 -3.27
C TYR A 21 -8.96 -8.63 -2.67
N GLY A 22 -9.09 -8.05 -1.47
CA GLY A 22 -7.93 -7.77 -0.61
C GLY A 22 -7.35 -9.09 -0.13
N VAL A 23 -6.11 -9.39 -0.53
CA VAL A 23 -5.36 -10.57 -0.12
C VAL A 23 -4.44 -10.19 1.02
N VAL A 24 -4.48 -10.98 2.09
CA VAL A 24 -3.58 -10.86 3.25
C VAL A 24 -2.83 -12.18 3.39
N ILE A 25 -1.50 -12.12 3.28
CA ILE A 25 -0.60 -13.25 3.54
C ILE A 25 0.19 -12.92 4.81
N THR A 26 0.16 -13.81 5.79
CA THR A 26 0.80 -13.58 7.09
C THR A 26 1.85 -14.66 7.40
N GLY A 27 2.97 -14.21 7.96
CA GLY A 27 3.93 -15.01 8.71
C GLY A 27 3.95 -14.59 10.19
N MET A 28 4.80 -15.24 10.99
CA MET A 28 4.92 -14.94 12.43
C MET A 28 5.45 -13.53 12.70
N GLU A 29 6.23 -12.97 11.78
CA GLU A 29 6.95 -11.70 11.94
C GLU A 29 6.67 -10.72 10.78
N TRP A 30 6.00 -11.15 9.71
CA TRP A 30 5.74 -10.32 8.55
C TRP A 30 4.32 -10.49 8.00
N GLN A 31 3.83 -9.48 7.30
CA GLN A 31 2.55 -9.53 6.59
C GLN A 31 2.63 -8.81 5.25
N VAL A 32 1.99 -9.37 4.23
CA VAL A 32 1.81 -8.77 2.90
C VAL A 32 0.33 -8.57 2.66
N LEU A 33 -0.07 -7.34 2.38
CA LEU A 33 -1.44 -6.95 2.06
C LEU A 33 -1.46 -6.33 0.67
N PHE A 34 -2.32 -6.84 -0.23
CA PHE A 34 -2.48 -6.30 -1.58
C PHE A 34 -3.90 -6.50 -2.09
N ASN A 35 -4.36 -5.69 -3.04
CA ASN A 35 -5.54 -5.98 -3.87
C ASN A 35 -5.12 -6.23 -5.31
N LEU A 36 -5.85 -7.11 -6.00
CA LEU A 36 -5.81 -7.20 -7.46
C LEU A 36 -6.70 -6.12 -8.07
N PRO A 37 -6.46 -5.68 -9.32
CA PRO A 37 -7.29 -4.67 -9.98
C PRO A 37 -8.70 -5.21 -10.21
N ASP A 38 -9.72 -4.44 -9.87
CA ASP A 38 -11.08 -4.72 -10.32
C ASP A 38 -11.20 -4.22 -11.76
N GLN A 39 -11.33 -5.14 -12.70
CA GLN A 39 -11.54 -4.81 -14.13
C GLN A 39 -13.04 -4.79 -14.48
N SER A 40 -13.94 -4.92 -13.50
CA SER A 40 -15.35 -5.24 -13.72
C SER A 40 -16.36 -4.31 -13.05
N SER A 41 -15.99 -3.57 -12.00
CA SER A 41 -16.89 -2.60 -11.39
C SER A 41 -16.85 -1.25 -12.10
N SER A 42 -17.99 -0.82 -12.62
CA SER A 42 -18.20 0.50 -13.20
C SER A 42 -18.20 1.64 -12.17
N SER A 43 -17.94 1.34 -10.89
CA SER A 43 -18.09 2.27 -9.75
C SER A 43 -16.79 2.49 -8.95
N GLY A 44 -15.63 2.11 -9.48
CA GLY A 44 -14.32 2.65 -9.09
C GLY A 44 -13.78 2.28 -7.71
N PHE A 45 -14.56 1.67 -6.82
CA PHE A 45 -14.12 1.23 -5.49
C PHE A 45 -14.99 0.05 -5.03
N SER A 46 -14.39 -1.09 -4.69
CA SER A 46 -15.09 -2.20 -4.04
C SER A 46 -15.07 -2.04 -2.52
N ASP A 47 -16.04 -2.61 -1.80
CA ASP A 47 -16.03 -2.68 -0.32
C ASP A 47 -14.71 -3.25 0.22
N ASP A 48 -14.05 -4.11 -0.55
CA ASP A 48 -12.78 -4.73 -0.21
C ASP A 48 -11.58 -3.76 -0.28
N GLU A 49 -11.62 -2.74 -1.14
CA GLU A 49 -10.61 -1.68 -1.14
C GLU A 49 -10.69 -0.85 0.16
N PHE A 50 -11.89 -0.61 0.67
CA PHE A 50 -12.06 0.04 1.97
C PHE A 50 -11.54 -0.85 3.11
N ARG A 51 -11.80 -2.16 3.08
CA ARG A 51 -11.29 -3.09 4.11
C ARG A 51 -9.77 -3.19 4.10
N LEU A 52 -9.15 -3.24 2.92
CA LEU A 52 -7.69 -3.18 2.79
C LEU A 52 -7.14 -1.88 3.40
N LYS A 53 -7.83 -0.75 3.18
CA LYS A 53 -7.40 0.53 3.76
C LYS A 53 -7.40 0.52 5.28
N LEU A 54 -8.47 0.01 5.90
CA LEU A 54 -8.53 -0.12 7.36
C LEU A 54 -7.40 -1.01 7.88
N HIS A 55 -7.15 -2.14 7.24
CA HIS A 55 -6.08 -3.04 7.67
C HIS A 55 -4.69 -2.41 7.55
N LEU A 56 -4.38 -1.67 6.48
CA LEU A 56 -3.10 -0.97 6.38
C LEU A 56 -2.93 0.08 7.49
N VAL A 57 -4.00 0.82 7.83
CA VAL A 57 -4.02 1.77 8.95
C VAL A 57 -3.78 1.07 10.28
N GLU A 58 -4.45 -0.05 10.55
CA GLU A 58 -4.22 -0.87 11.76
C GLU A 58 -2.77 -1.37 11.85
N ARG A 59 -2.19 -1.78 10.72
CA ARG A 59 -0.80 -2.28 10.67
C ARG A 59 0.23 -1.19 10.90
N LEU A 60 0.00 0.01 10.36
CA LEU A 60 0.79 1.21 10.66
C LEU A 60 0.70 1.57 12.15
N ALA A 61 -0.51 1.55 12.73
CA ALA A 61 -0.72 1.83 14.14
C ALA A 61 0.02 0.83 15.06
N ALA A 62 0.21 -0.42 14.61
CA ALA A 62 0.93 -1.47 15.35
C ALA A 62 2.46 -1.38 15.27
N LEU A 63 3.04 -0.64 14.30
CA LEU A 63 4.50 -0.53 14.15
C LEU A 63 5.14 0.12 15.38
N GLY A 64 6.12 -0.56 15.98
CA GLY A 64 6.97 -0.03 17.04
C GLY A 64 8.36 0.38 16.55
N SER A 65 9.22 0.75 17.49
CA SER A 65 10.63 1.07 17.22
C SER A 65 11.30 -0.04 16.41
N ASN A 66 12.11 0.27 15.39
CA ASN A 66 12.83 -0.72 14.56
C ASN A 66 11.97 -1.74 13.78
N ASP A 67 10.64 -1.62 13.78
CA ASP A 67 9.79 -2.33 12.82
C ASP A 67 9.86 -1.61 11.47
N VAL A 68 9.57 -2.32 10.38
CA VAL A 68 9.70 -1.79 9.02
C VAL A 68 8.38 -1.93 8.27
N ALA A 69 8.01 -0.90 7.50
CA ALA A 69 6.95 -0.99 6.50
C ALA A 69 7.44 -0.51 5.13
N THR A 70 7.03 -1.20 4.08
CA THR A 70 7.11 -0.73 2.70
C THR A 70 5.70 -0.67 2.13
N LEU A 71 5.29 0.52 1.71
CA LEU A 71 3.97 0.81 1.18
C LEU A 71 4.11 1.25 -0.28
N ALA A 72 3.14 0.86 -1.11
CA ALA A 72 3.03 1.34 -2.48
C ALA A 72 1.58 1.66 -2.84
N THR A 73 1.34 2.76 -3.57
CA THR A 73 0.00 3.13 -4.04
C THR A 73 0.03 3.86 -5.37
N TYR A 74 -0.97 3.60 -6.21
CA TYR A 74 -1.21 4.39 -7.42
C TYR A 74 -1.79 5.78 -7.11
N THR A 75 -2.76 5.85 -6.18
CA THR A 75 -3.38 7.12 -5.78
C THR A 75 -3.20 7.40 -4.29
N PHE A 76 -3.04 8.68 -3.96
CA PHE A 76 -2.94 9.12 -2.58
C PHE A 76 -3.76 10.40 -2.38
N SER A 77 -4.95 10.26 -1.81
CA SER A 77 -5.89 11.37 -1.66
C SER A 77 -6.88 11.12 -0.53
N GLY A 78 -7.66 12.15 -0.19
CA GLY A 78 -8.68 12.11 0.84
C GLY A 78 -8.13 12.38 2.25
N ASN A 79 -9.00 12.92 3.10
CA ASN A 79 -8.66 13.32 4.47
C ASN A 79 -8.95 12.17 5.45
N GLU A 80 -10.08 12.23 6.15
CA GLU A 80 -10.41 11.42 7.32
C GLU A 80 -10.23 9.90 7.16
N SER A 81 -10.64 9.33 6.03
CA SER A 81 -10.53 7.88 5.75
C SER A 81 -9.52 7.57 4.64
N GLY A 82 -8.79 8.58 4.17
CA GLY A 82 -7.84 8.50 3.06
C GLY A 82 -6.41 8.83 3.49
N ALA A 83 -5.67 9.52 2.61
CA ALA A 83 -4.29 9.94 2.84
C ALA A 83 -4.06 10.62 4.19
N GLY A 84 -5.00 11.44 4.68
CA GLY A 84 -4.91 12.09 5.98
C GLY A 84 -4.76 11.10 7.15
N ARG A 85 -5.54 10.02 7.17
CA ARG A 85 -5.40 8.96 8.19
C ARG A 85 -4.09 8.18 8.07
N TYR A 86 -3.67 7.88 6.84
CA TYR A 86 -2.41 7.18 6.59
C TYR A 86 -1.21 7.98 7.07
N LEU A 87 -1.12 9.26 6.69
CA LEU A 87 -0.02 10.13 7.07
C LEU A 87 0.05 10.31 8.59
N TYR A 88 -1.10 10.38 9.26
CA TYR A 88 -1.16 10.43 10.71
C TYR A 88 -0.60 9.16 11.36
N GLU A 89 -1.00 7.97 10.93
CA GLU A 89 -0.45 6.74 11.52
C GLU A 89 1.02 6.50 11.14
N MET A 90 1.44 6.91 9.93
CA MET A 90 2.84 6.91 9.53
C MET A 90 3.69 7.82 10.43
N ASP A 91 3.26 9.05 10.68
CA ASP A 91 3.94 9.96 11.61
C ASP A 91 4.10 9.34 13.00
N ARG A 92 3.01 8.78 13.54
CA ARG A 92 3.05 8.14 14.86
C ARG A 92 3.99 6.93 14.89
N ALA A 93 4.01 6.12 13.84
CA ALA A 93 4.94 4.99 13.73
C ALA A 93 6.39 5.45 13.65
N LEU A 94 6.69 6.47 12.85
CA LEU A 94 8.01 7.08 12.73
C LEU A 94 8.46 7.71 14.06
N ALA A 95 7.55 8.38 14.78
CA ALA A 95 7.79 8.92 16.11
C ALA A 95 8.11 7.83 17.15
N ARG A 96 7.51 6.62 17.01
CA ARG A 96 7.88 5.44 17.81
C ARG A 96 9.22 4.81 17.39
N GLY A 97 9.81 5.27 16.29
CA GLY A 97 11.10 4.81 15.78
C GLY A 97 11.01 3.69 14.75
N ALA A 98 9.85 3.46 14.14
CA ALA A 98 9.70 2.57 12.99
C ALA A 98 10.40 3.14 11.76
N TRP A 99 10.62 2.30 10.75
CA TRP A 99 11.15 2.66 9.44
C TRP A 99 10.05 2.48 8.40
N ILE A 100 9.85 3.48 7.54
CA ILE A 100 8.80 3.43 6.53
C ILE A 100 9.36 3.86 5.18
N ARG A 101 9.18 3.01 4.18
CA ARG A 101 9.36 3.35 2.77
C ARG A 101 7.99 3.50 2.12
N MET A 102 7.74 4.63 1.48
CA MET A 102 6.52 4.90 0.72
C MET A 102 6.88 5.08 -0.75
N ILE A 103 6.26 4.29 -1.61
CA ILE A 103 6.37 4.38 -3.07
C ILE A 103 5.04 4.89 -3.60
N ALA A 104 5.04 5.96 -4.40
CA ALA A 104 3.83 6.48 -5.00
C ALA A 104 4.02 6.73 -6.50
N ASP A 105 2.93 6.67 -7.24
CA ASP A 105 2.93 7.02 -8.66
C ASP A 105 3.38 8.47 -8.89
N SER A 106 3.97 8.74 -10.06
CA SER A 106 4.42 10.06 -10.50
C SER A 106 3.35 11.16 -10.44
N GLU A 107 2.06 10.80 -10.51
CA GLU A 107 0.96 11.76 -10.42
C GLU A 107 0.62 12.18 -8.97
N VAL A 108 1.19 11.52 -7.96
CA VAL A 108 0.97 11.86 -6.55
C VAL A 108 1.79 13.08 -6.15
N ASN A 109 1.10 14.16 -5.78
CA ASN A 109 1.75 15.36 -5.25
C ASN A 109 2.16 15.17 -3.77
N ALA A 110 3.43 14.87 -3.54
CA ALA A 110 4.00 14.66 -2.21
C ALA A 110 3.97 15.90 -1.29
N ALA A 111 3.74 17.11 -1.84
CA ALA A 111 3.62 18.34 -1.06
C ALA A 111 2.20 18.59 -0.55
N THR A 112 1.19 17.91 -1.08
CA THR A 112 -0.20 18.11 -0.65
C THR A 112 -0.40 17.68 0.80
N THR A 113 -0.98 18.57 1.59
CA THR A 113 -1.33 18.32 2.98
C THR A 113 -2.73 17.72 3.07
N TYR A 114 -2.85 16.61 3.78
CA TYR A 114 -4.11 15.96 4.11
C TYR A 114 -4.30 15.92 5.62
N SER A 115 -5.52 16.17 6.09
CA SER A 115 -5.88 16.22 7.51
C SER A 115 -6.80 15.07 7.90
N ASN A 116 -7.01 14.90 9.20
CA ASN A 116 -8.05 14.06 9.76
C ASN A 116 -8.56 14.68 11.08
N ASN A 117 -9.51 14.03 11.75
CA ASN A 117 -10.10 14.52 12.99
C ASN A 117 -9.11 14.53 14.16
N GLU A 118 -8.11 13.63 14.18
CA GLU A 118 -7.05 13.61 15.19
C GLU A 118 -5.88 14.57 14.88
N ASP A 119 -5.80 15.05 13.63
CA ASP A 119 -4.76 15.92 13.10
C ASP A 119 -5.37 16.94 12.11
N ALA A 120 -5.97 17.98 12.67
CA ALA A 120 -6.61 19.03 11.88
C ALA A 120 -5.62 19.87 11.06
N GLN A 121 -4.34 19.94 11.46
CA GLN A 121 -3.30 20.66 10.71
C GLN A 121 -2.87 19.88 9.46
N GLY A 122 -3.01 18.56 9.52
CA GLY A 122 -2.65 17.65 8.46
C GLY A 122 -1.13 17.52 8.27
N ARG A 123 -0.78 16.58 7.40
CA ARG A 123 0.60 16.28 7.04
C ARG A 123 0.71 16.05 5.53
N SER A 124 1.93 16.09 5.01
CA SER A 124 2.28 15.68 3.65
C SER A 124 3.45 14.69 3.67
N LEU A 125 3.66 13.97 2.56
CA LEU A 125 4.80 13.05 2.42
C LEU A 125 6.13 13.79 2.51
N ASN A 126 6.22 14.99 1.90
CA ASN A 126 7.40 15.85 2.00
C ASN A 126 7.67 16.30 3.44
N GLN A 127 6.64 16.60 4.22
CA GLN A 127 6.81 16.94 5.64
C GLN A 127 7.35 15.74 6.42
N LEU A 128 6.82 14.53 6.22
CA LEU A 128 7.35 13.33 6.88
C LEU A 128 8.82 13.05 6.52
N ALA A 129 9.19 13.24 5.26
CA ALA A 129 10.59 13.10 4.81
C ALA A 129 11.51 14.14 5.44
N ALA A 130 11.05 15.37 5.60
CA ALA A 130 11.81 16.42 6.27
C ALA A 130 11.93 16.17 7.79
N THR A 131 10.87 15.66 8.44
CA THR A 131 10.85 15.41 9.89
C THR A 131 11.64 14.16 10.28
N TYR A 132 11.61 13.10 9.48
CA TYR A 132 12.25 11.81 9.77
C TYR A 132 13.20 11.35 8.66
N PRO A 133 14.20 12.15 8.25
CA PRO A 133 15.03 11.87 7.07
C PRO A 133 15.84 10.58 7.16
N ALA A 134 16.09 10.08 8.38
CA ALA A 134 16.81 8.83 8.61
C ALA A 134 15.90 7.58 8.66
N ARG A 135 14.58 7.73 8.72
CA ARG A 135 13.64 6.59 8.92
C ARG A 135 12.49 6.56 7.93
N PHE A 136 12.20 7.67 7.27
CA PHE A 136 11.21 7.76 6.22
C PHE A 136 11.89 7.97 4.88
N THR A 137 11.51 7.17 3.89
CA THR A 137 11.93 7.35 2.51
C THR A 137 10.70 7.42 1.62
N TYR A 138 10.53 8.55 0.93
CA TYR A 138 9.58 8.68 -0.16
C TYR A 138 10.28 8.38 -1.48
N VAL A 139 9.65 7.58 -2.33
CA VAL A 139 10.10 7.26 -3.68
C VAL A 139 8.95 7.53 -4.62
N GLU A 140 9.17 8.40 -5.58
CA GLU A 140 8.30 8.53 -6.75
C GLU A 140 8.65 7.41 -7.73
N ASP A 141 7.65 6.65 -8.18
CA ASP A 141 7.83 5.64 -9.22
C ASP A 141 8.05 6.33 -10.57
N ASP A 142 9.19 6.03 -11.20
CA ASP A 142 9.62 6.58 -12.49
C ASP A 142 9.39 5.60 -13.65
N SER A 143 8.61 4.54 -13.42
CA SER A 143 8.38 3.51 -14.42
C SER A 143 7.46 4.01 -15.54
N VAL A 144 7.72 3.57 -16.78
CA VAL A 144 6.96 4.00 -17.98
C VAL A 144 5.47 3.68 -17.89
N TYR A 145 5.08 2.67 -17.11
CA TYR A 145 3.71 2.22 -16.95
C TYR A 145 3.07 2.66 -15.62
N GLY A 146 3.82 3.36 -14.77
CA GLY A 146 3.41 3.77 -13.44
C GLY A 146 3.14 2.60 -12.49
N ILE A 147 2.61 2.93 -11.32
CA ILE A 147 2.12 1.94 -10.37
C ILE A 147 0.72 1.53 -10.82
N HIS A 148 0.51 0.25 -11.15
CA HIS A 148 -0.84 -0.24 -11.42
C HIS A 148 -1.76 0.04 -10.22
N HIS A 149 -3.07 0.26 -10.42
CA HIS A 149 -4.12 0.71 -9.45
C HIS A 149 -4.26 -0.02 -8.07
N ASN A 150 -3.27 -0.82 -7.70
CA ASN A 150 -3.17 -1.57 -6.47
C ASN A 150 -2.65 -0.71 -5.31
N LYS A 151 -3.01 -1.16 -4.11
CA LYS A 151 -2.44 -0.72 -2.83
C LYS A 151 -1.70 -1.91 -2.26
N LEU A 152 -0.44 -1.71 -1.87
CA LEU A 152 0.39 -2.74 -1.29
C LEU A 152 0.98 -2.25 0.03
N GLY A 153 0.99 -3.13 1.02
CA GLY A 153 1.76 -2.95 2.25
C GLY A 153 2.49 -4.23 2.63
N LEU A 154 3.80 -4.12 2.79
CA LEU A 154 4.66 -5.12 3.41
C LEU A 154 5.06 -4.60 4.79
N PHE A 155 4.81 -5.40 5.82
CA PHE A 155 5.15 -5.06 7.20
C PHE A 155 6.05 -6.16 7.76
N ASP A 156 7.12 -5.74 8.41
CA ASP A 156 8.12 -6.62 9.01
C ASP A 156 8.33 -6.17 10.47
N TYR A 157 7.68 -6.90 11.37
CA TYR A 157 7.65 -6.64 12.80
C TYR A 157 8.81 -7.34 13.47
N ARG A 158 9.38 -6.73 14.52
CA ARG A 158 10.33 -7.46 15.35
C ARG A 158 9.68 -8.70 15.98
N PRO A 159 10.47 -9.76 16.20
CA PRO A 159 10.03 -10.89 17.00
C PRO A 159 9.52 -10.37 18.34
N SER A 160 8.37 -10.88 18.80
CA SER A 160 7.86 -10.58 20.14
C SER A 160 8.82 -11.17 21.19
N GLY A 161 9.84 -10.40 21.58
CA GLY A 161 10.77 -10.79 22.65
C GLY A 161 12.27 -10.55 22.42
N ALA A 162 12.73 -9.97 21.31
CA ALA A 162 14.18 -9.80 21.08
C ALA A 162 14.58 -8.35 20.80
N GLY A 163 15.49 -7.81 21.62
CA GLY A 163 16.30 -6.62 21.34
C GLY A 163 17.31 -6.86 20.22
N GLY A 164 16.86 -7.38 19.08
CA GLY A 164 17.68 -7.71 17.93
C GLY A 164 17.89 -6.49 17.04
N THR A 165 19.14 -6.07 16.91
CA THR A 165 19.59 -5.13 15.88
C THR A 165 19.39 -5.77 14.51
N ARG A 166 18.52 -5.20 13.67
CA ARG A 166 18.44 -5.60 12.26
C ARG A 166 19.66 -5.06 11.51
N CYS A 167 20.33 -5.93 10.76
CA CYS A 167 21.44 -5.57 9.89
C CYS A 167 20.85 -4.97 8.61
N PHE A 168 21.05 -3.66 8.40
CA PHE A 168 20.74 -3.02 7.14
C PHE A 168 21.90 -3.27 6.18
N VAL A 169 21.64 -3.97 5.07
CA VAL A 169 22.53 -3.94 3.91
C VAL A 169 22.05 -2.78 3.05
N SER A 170 22.72 -1.64 3.14
CA SER A 170 22.56 -0.57 2.15
C SER A 170 23.36 -0.96 0.90
N SER A 171 22.70 -1.11 -0.24
CA SER A 171 23.35 -1.11 -1.56
C SER A 171 23.68 0.32 -1.99
#